data_AF-A0A534T846-F1
#
_entry.id   AF-A0A534T846-F1
#
_cell.length_a   1.000
_cell.length_b   1.000
_cell.length_c   1.000
_cell.angle_alpha   90.00
_cell.angle_beta   90.00
_cell.angle_gamma   90.00
#
_symmetry.space_group_name_H-M   'P 1'
#
loop_
_entity.id
_entity.type
_entity.pdbx_description
1 polymer ?
#
loop_
_entity_poly.entity_id
_entity_poly.type
_entity_poly.pdbx_seq_one_letter_code
_entity_poly.pdbx_strand_id
1 'polypeptide(L)'
;MAVRALVGACAGHRIAATVGARYPARARENLLQLFTRRYAGDGRSRVAALASMASAVDAVQLELGIPLRWPGPWRTRFVEACRRALPSLTAGDGDVAGGEPATGRPANALVPCRLQFAGVPFSGLAALGADGGARLLLLPHDGGLLLFTGERAGGLAVATTGPGAVSLCYAGPLLRFPDTRPFLDLERGLAAGRIVDAEVRMTFTPAHAGSEAGEFGSVAGTVALDGRHVELSATAFAEDDERPGPWPRLRAALQLDRTTALSLTLGLAGQEVTGFLCRAGRHVGVTAARASLGPPAAPLERVTLEVEVAGGERICVEVSAVHELPVVRSRGPAAVRVVFAACAVDGSRTPVGWCEAGGI
;
A
#
# COMPACT_ATOMS: atom_id res chain seq x y z
N MET A 1 12.55 -22.57 19.83
CA MET A 1 12.66 -23.83 19.04
C MET A 1 11.32 -24.27 18.48
N ALA A 2 10.27 -24.38 19.29
CA ALA A 2 8.87 -24.56 18.88
C ALA A 2 8.42 -23.71 17.67
N VAL A 3 8.68 -22.40 17.70
CA VAL A 3 8.31 -21.45 16.63
C VAL A 3 8.97 -21.79 15.29
N ARG A 4 10.20 -22.35 15.28
CA ARG A 4 10.90 -22.70 14.03
C ARG A 4 10.27 -23.90 13.32
N ALA A 5 9.84 -24.91 14.08
CA ALA A 5 9.13 -26.07 13.53
C ALA A 5 7.79 -25.66 12.88
N LEU A 6 7.06 -24.74 13.54
CA LEU A 6 5.82 -24.19 12.99
C LEU A 6 6.07 -23.30 11.76
N VAL A 7 7.12 -22.47 11.76
CA VAL A 7 7.54 -21.70 10.57
C VAL A 7 7.87 -22.65 9.41
N GLY A 8 8.58 -23.75 9.65
CA GLY A 8 8.88 -24.77 8.64
C GLY A 8 7.63 -25.48 8.11
N ALA A 9 6.69 -25.86 8.99
CA ALA A 9 5.42 -26.46 8.60
C ALA A 9 4.57 -25.49 7.75
N CYS A 10 4.49 -24.22 8.14
CA CYS A 10 3.84 -23.17 7.37
C CYS A 10 4.47 -22.98 5.98
N ALA A 11 5.80 -22.96 5.90
CA ALA A 11 6.52 -22.86 4.62
C ALA A 11 6.21 -24.03 3.67
N GLY A 12 6.08 -25.26 4.20
CA GLY A 12 5.64 -26.43 3.42
C GLY A 12 4.24 -26.28 2.80
N HIS A 13 3.41 -25.39 3.32
CA HIS A 13 2.10 -25.03 2.79
C HIS A 13 2.08 -23.70 2.01
N ARG A 14 3.25 -23.16 1.66
CA ARG A 14 3.41 -21.82 1.04
C ARG A 14 2.83 -20.68 1.90
N ILE A 15 2.74 -20.89 3.21
CA ILE A 15 2.37 -19.86 4.18
C ILE A 15 3.66 -19.20 4.66
N ALA A 16 3.86 -17.94 4.28
CA ALA A 16 4.96 -17.15 4.84
C ALA A 16 4.66 -16.83 6.31
N ALA A 17 5.23 -17.60 7.22
CA ALA A 17 5.22 -17.28 8.65
C ALA A 17 6.29 -16.21 8.92
N THR A 18 5.94 -14.95 8.70
CA THR A 18 6.82 -13.81 8.97
C THR A 18 6.79 -13.43 10.44
N VAL A 19 7.88 -13.75 11.13
CA VAL A 19 8.32 -13.16 12.41
C VAL A 19 8.28 -11.62 12.30
N GLY A 20 7.51 -10.96 13.18
CA GLY A 20 7.41 -9.50 13.30
C GLY A 20 6.41 -8.80 12.36
N ALA A 21 5.59 -9.54 11.59
CA ALA A 21 4.64 -8.89 10.69
C ALA A 21 3.50 -8.16 11.42
N ARG A 22 3.09 -7.04 10.82
CA ARG A 22 2.16 -6.09 11.40
C ARG A 22 0.77 -6.69 11.69
N TYR A 23 0.21 -6.19 12.80
CA TYR A 23 -1.17 -6.26 13.34
C TYR A 23 -1.42 -7.39 14.36
N PRO A 24 -1.86 -7.02 15.59
CA PRO A 24 -3.12 -6.30 15.81
C PRO A 24 -3.00 -4.96 16.58
N ALA A 25 -4.08 -4.16 16.45
CA ALA A 25 -4.50 -3.00 17.24
C ALA A 25 -3.69 -1.67 17.18
N ARG A 26 -4.45 -0.58 17.21
CA ARG A 26 -4.11 0.80 16.86
C ARG A 26 -4.00 1.62 18.16
N ALA A 27 -3.01 2.50 18.23
CA ALA A 27 -2.72 3.44 19.34
C ALA A 27 -2.05 2.85 20.60
N ARG A 28 -1.83 3.75 21.59
CA ARG A 28 -0.73 3.82 22.59
C ARG A 28 -0.48 2.56 23.44
N GLU A 29 -1.36 1.58 23.41
CA GLU A 29 -1.24 0.32 24.13
C GLU A 29 -0.56 -0.81 23.33
N ASN A 30 -0.18 -0.58 22.06
CA ASN A 30 0.44 -1.63 21.23
C ASN A 30 1.94 -1.81 21.50
N LEU A 31 2.25 -2.33 22.69
CA LEU A 31 3.59 -2.70 23.15
C LEU A 31 4.30 -3.67 22.19
N LEU A 32 3.55 -4.49 21.44
CA LEU A 32 4.08 -5.49 20.51
C LEU A 32 4.89 -4.85 19.36
N GLN A 33 4.60 -3.60 18.98
CA GLN A 33 5.41 -2.90 17.96
C GLN A 33 6.83 -2.57 18.42
N LEU A 34 7.07 -2.46 19.73
CA LEU A 34 8.42 -2.23 20.28
C LEU A 34 9.35 -3.41 20.03
N PHE A 35 8.79 -4.59 19.77
CA PHE A 35 9.51 -5.81 19.46
C PHE A 35 9.76 -6.00 17.96
N THR A 36 9.59 -4.96 17.13
CA THR A 36 9.83 -5.05 15.68
C THR A 36 11.18 -4.45 15.30
N ARG A 37 11.80 -4.97 14.22
CA ARG A 37 13.14 -4.54 13.75
C ARG A 37 13.26 -3.05 13.45
N ARG A 38 12.15 -2.34 13.23
CA ARG A 38 12.12 -0.89 12.99
C ARG A 38 12.77 -0.06 14.10
N TYR A 39 12.83 -0.62 15.30
CA TYR A 39 13.37 0.03 16.49
C TYR A 39 14.76 -0.48 16.87
N ALA A 40 15.38 -1.35 16.06
CA ALA A 40 16.70 -1.89 16.32
C ALA A 40 17.79 -0.81 16.38
N GLY A 41 17.59 0.31 15.67
CA GLY A 41 18.46 1.49 15.70
C GLY A 41 17.93 2.68 16.51
N ASP A 42 16.91 2.51 17.37
CA ASP A 42 16.39 3.61 18.20
C ASP A 42 17.47 4.08 19.19
N GLY A 43 17.65 5.41 19.29
CA GLY A 43 18.67 6.00 20.18
C GLY A 43 18.47 5.70 21.67
N ARG A 44 17.30 5.21 22.07
CA ARG A 44 17.03 4.74 23.44
C ARG A 44 17.36 3.25 23.54
N SER A 45 18.43 2.92 24.26
CA SER A 45 18.95 1.54 24.41
C SER A 45 17.90 0.50 24.85
N ARG A 46 16.95 0.89 25.72
CA ARG A 46 15.86 0.01 26.16
C ARG A 46 14.87 -0.33 25.04
N VAL A 47 14.64 0.58 24.10
CA VAL A 47 13.75 0.36 22.95
C VAL A 47 14.43 -0.54 21.91
N ALA A 48 15.72 -0.34 21.66
CA ALA A 48 16.52 -1.25 20.83
C ALA A 48 16.62 -2.67 21.42
N ALA A 49 16.73 -2.78 22.76
CA ALA A 49 16.73 -4.07 23.45
C ALA A 49 15.38 -4.80 23.37
N LEU A 50 14.26 -4.08 23.43
CA LEU A 50 12.94 -4.68 23.20
C LEU A 50 12.79 -5.13 21.73
N ALA A 51 13.30 -4.36 20.78
CA ALA A 51 13.28 -4.71 19.36
C ALA A 51 14.06 -5.99 19.03
N SER A 52 15.13 -6.30 19.77
CA SER A 52 15.91 -7.52 19.58
C SER A 52 15.20 -8.78 20.07
N MET A 53 14.19 -8.63 20.94
CA MET A 53 13.36 -9.72 21.46
C MET A 53 12.22 -10.15 20.52
N ALA A 54 12.16 -9.62 19.30
CA ALA A 54 11.16 -9.91 18.27
C ALA A 54 10.73 -11.39 18.22
N SER A 55 11.73 -12.27 18.12
CA SER A 55 11.56 -13.73 17.99
C SER A 55 10.74 -14.41 19.10
N ALA A 56 10.69 -13.82 20.29
CA ALA A 56 9.97 -14.37 21.45
C ALA A 56 8.51 -13.91 21.50
N VAL A 57 8.20 -12.72 20.98
CA VAL A 57 6.84 -12.16 20.90
C VAL A 57 6.05 -12.76 19.73
N ASP A 58 6.74 -13.25 18.71
CA ASP A 58 6.16 -13.97 17.56
C ASP A 58 5.35 -15.22 17.94
N ALA A 59 5.70 -15.87 19.05
CA ALA A 59 4.96 -17.03 19.56
C ALA A 59 3.54 -16.66 20.03
N VAL A 60 3.35 -15.46 20.56
CA VAL A 60 2.06 -14.96 21.05
C VAL A 60 1.18 -14.44 19.91
N GLN A 61 1.78 -13.86 18.85
CA GLN A 61 1.03 -13.44 17.66
C GLN A 61 0.43 -14.63 16.88
N LEU A 62 1.05 -15.82 16.96
CA LEU A 62 0.52 -17.06 16.35
C LEU A 62 -0.80 -17.52 16.98
N GLU A 63 -1.00 -17.33 18.29
CA GLU A 63 -2.27 -17.64 18.98
C GLU A 63 -3.42 -16.72 18.56
N LEU A 64 -3.10 -15.52 18.05
CA LEU A 64 -4.08 -14.51 17.64
C LEU A 64 -4.18 -14.34 16.11
N GLY A 65 -3.54 -15.25 15.36
CA GLY A 65 -3.27 -15.13 13.94
C GLY A 65 -4.53 -14.93 13.08
N ILE A 66 -4.49 -13.86 12.28
CA ILE A 66 -5.32 -13.54 11.12
C ILE A 66 -5.85 -14.79 10.36
N PRO A 67 -5.03 -15.83 10.03
CA PRO A 67 -5.53 -17.02 9.34
C PRO A 67 -6.54 -17.88 10.11
N LEU A 68 -6.53 -17.86 11.46
CA LEU A 68 -7.52 -18.61 12.27
C LEU A 68 -8.90 -17.94 12.28
N ARG A 69 -8.95 -16.62 12.03
CA ARG A 69 -10.18 -15.81 12.09
C ARG A 69 -11.14 -16.07 10.93
N TRP A 70 -10.62 -16.44 9.74
CA TRP A 70 -11.46 -16.53 8.53
C TRP A 70 -11.61 -17.95 8.01
N PRO A 71 -12.84 -18.45 7.81
CA PRO A 71 -13.08 -19.71 7.12
C PRO A 71 -12.48 -19.70 5.70
N GLY A 72 -11.95 -20.84 5.26
CA GLY A 72 -11.45 -21.00 3.90
C GLY A 72 -10.17 -21.84 3.79
N PRO A 73 -9.65 -22.02 2.57
CA PRO A 73 -8.49 -22.90 2.30
C PRO A 73 -7.25 -22.53 3.12
N TRP A 74 -7.02 -21.24 3.36
CA TRP A 74 -5.89 -20.75 4.17
C TRP A 74 -5.98 -21.17 5.63
N ARG A 75 -7.17 -21.07 6.25
CA ARG A 75 -7.39 -21.57 7.62
C ARG A 75 -7.18 -23.06 7.70
N THR A 76 -7.73 -23.82 6.75
CA THR A 76 -7.55 -25.28 6.70
C THR A 76 -6.07 -25.65 6.60
N ARG A 77 -5.32 -25.02 5.68
CA ARG A 77 -3.87 -25.22 5.52
C ARG A 77 -3.08 -24.83 6.78
N PHE A 78 -3.45 -23.72 7.43
CA PHE A 78 -2.80 -23.26 8.65
C PHE A 78 -3.06 -24.20 9.84
N VAL A 79 -4.31 -24.61 10.05
CA VAL A 79 -4.67 -25.58 11.10
C VAL A 79 -3.95 -26.91 10.87
N GLU A 80 -3.86 -27.38 9.64
CA GLU A 80 -3.10 -28.59 9.29
C GLU A 80 -1.60 -28.43 9.58
N ALA A 81 -1.01 -27.29 9.25
CA ALA A 81 0.39 -26.98 9.59
C ALA A 81 0.62 -26.99 11.12
N CYS A 82 -0.29 -26.39 11.89
CA CYS A 82 -0.25 -26.41 13.35
C CYS A 82 -0.38 -27.85 13.89
N ARG A 83 -1.30 -28.66 13.36
CA ARG A 83 -1.47 -30.07 13.74
C ARG A 83 -0.20 -30.88 13.49
N ARG A 84 0.49 -30.65 12.37
CA ARG A 84 1.77 -31.31 12.05
C ARG A 84 2.91 -30.88 12.95
N ALA A 85 2.93 -29.61 13.38
CA ALA A 85 3.94 -29.10 14.30
C ALA A 85 3.70 -29.53 15.75
N LEU A 86 2.44 -29.79 16.13
CA LEU A 86 2.02 -30.02 17.53
C LEU A 86 2.81 -31.11 18.26
N PRO A 87 3.11 -32.29 17.69
CA PRO A 87 3.92 -33.32 18.37
C PRO A 87 5.31 -32.82 18.76
N SER A 88 5.96 -32.04 17.88
CA SER A 88 7.27 -31.43 18.16
C SER A 88 7.18 -30.27 19.15
N LEU A 89 6.01 -29.62 19.28
CA LEU A 89 5.75 -28.59 20.27
C LEU A 89 5.53 -29.17 21.67
N THR A 90 4.91 -30.35 21.77
CA THR A 90 4.55 -30.99 23.04
C THR A 90 5.62 -31.91 23.60
N ALA A 91 6.55 -32.39 22.77
CA ALA A 91 7.60 -33.32 23.21
C ALA A 91 8.68 -32.68 24.09
N GLY A 92 8.81 -31.34 24.10
CA GLY A 92 9.87 -30.65 24.87
C GLY A 92 11.30 -30.98 24.43
N ASP A 93 11.47 -31.82 23.41
CA ASP A 93 12.78 -32.33 23.00
C ASP A 93 13.66 -31.24 22.41
N GLY A 94 14.85 -31.15 23.01
CA GLY A 94 15.95 -30.32 22.55
C GLY A 94 16.41 -30.75 21.15
N ASP A 95 16.74 -29.76 20.34
CA ASP A 95 17.36 -29.89 19.02
C ASP A 95 16.60 -30.75 18.00
N VAL A 96 15.49 -30.20 17.50
CA VAL A 96 15.21 -30.35 16.07
C VAL A 96 16.19 -29.43 15.35
N ALA A 97 17.19 -30.00 14.68
CA ALA A 97 18.06 -29.31 13.73
C ALA A 97 17.19 -28.74 12.59
N GLY A 98 16.55 -27.59 12.88
CA GLY A 98 15.85 -26.81 11.90
C GLY A 98 16.89 -26.21 10.99
N GLY A 99 16.97 -26.71 9.76
CA GLY A 99 17.75 -26.07 8.71
C GLY A 99 17.46 -24.57 8.73
N GLU A 100 18.51 -23.77 8.68
CA GLU A 100 18.37 -22.33 8.53
C GLU A 100 17.32 -22.05 7.44
N PRO A 101 16.39 -21.10 7.66
CA PRO A 101 15.46 -20.73 6.61
C PRO A 101 16.29 -20.44 5.37
N ALA A 102 16.06 -21.18 4.28
CA ALA A 102 16.92 -21.17 3.11
C ALA A 102 17.35 -19.73 2.80
N THR A 103 18.61 -19.43 3.10
CA THR A 103 19.32 -18.20 2.73
C THR A 103 19.60 -18.32 1.24
N GLY A 104 18.52 -18.28 0.46
CA GLY A 104 18.48 -18.96 -0.83
C GLY A 104 17.72 -18.21 -1.90
N ARG A 105 17.76 -16.88 -1.87
CA ARG A 105 17.73 -16.10 -3.11
C ARG A 105 18.67 -14.93 -2.88
N PRO A 106 19.65 -14.65 -3.77
CA PRO A 106 20.38 -13.40 -3.68
C PRO A 106 19.32 -12.30 -3.58
N ALA A 107 19.47 -11.43 -2.58
CA ALA A 107 18.64 -10.24 -2.47
C ALA A 107 18.98 -9.40 -3.71
N ASN A 108 18.25 -9.63 -4.80
CA ASN A 108 18.23 -8.67 -5.90
C ASN A 108 17.93 -7.33 -5.24
N ALA A 109 18.73 -6.32 -5.56
CA ALA A 109 18.53 -4.98 -5.04
C ALA A 109 17.05 -4.62 -5.23
N LEU A 110 16.36 -4.35 -4.12
CA LEU A 110 14.96 -3.95 -4.17
C LEU A 110 14.90 -2.67 -4.99
N VAL A 111 14.03 -2.63 -6.00
CA VAL A 111 13.75 -1.42 -6.76
C VAL A 111 12.63 -0.71 -6.01
N PRO A 112 12.91 0.40 -5.28
CA PRO A 112 11.84 1.14 -4.65
C PRO A 112 10.88 1.62 -5.72
N CYS A 113 9.59 1.54 -5.43
CA CYS A 113 8.56 1.90 -6.38
C CYS A 113 7.37 2.41 -5.59
N ARG A 114 6.79 3.53 -6.02
CA ARG A 114 5.47 3.98 -5.60
C ARG A 114 4.67 4.24 -6.86
N LEU A 115 3.67 3.40 -7.09
CA LEU A 115 2.84 3.44 -8.27
C LEU A 115 1.39 3.61 -7.85
N GLN A 116 0.74 4.59 -8.44
CA GLN A 116 -0.70 4.82 -8.32
C GLN A 116 -1.30 4.60 -9.69
N PHE A 117 -2.43 3.92 -9.76
CA PHE A 117 -3.14 3.75 -11.03
C PHE A 117 -4.64 3.87 -10.83
N ALA A 118 -5.33 4.43 -11.82
CA ALA A 118 -6.74 4.73 -11.78
C ALA A 118 -7.40 4.30 -13.09
N GLY A 119 -8.48 3.54 -12.96
CA GLY A 119 -9.22 3.03 -14.10
C GLY A 119 -10.24 1.97 -13.72
N VAL A 120 -10.77 1.34 -14.76
CA VAL A 120 -11.69 0.20 -14.69
C VAL A 120 -10.97 -0.99 -15.32
N PRO A 121 -11.02 -2.19 -14.70
CA PRO A 121 -11.87 -2.57 -13.57
C PRO A 121 -11.30 -2.29 -12.18
N PHE A 122 -10.04 -1.86 -12.09
CA PHE A 122 -9.40 -1.57 -10.80
C PHE A 122 -8.69 -0.23 -10.81
N SER A 123 -8.79 0.47 -9.68
CA SER A 123 -7.81 1.47 -9.27
C SER A 123 -6.93 0.88 -8.17
N GLY A 124 -5.71 1.37 -7.97
CA GLY A 124 -4.85 0.82 -6.94
C GLY A 124 -3.59 1.60 -6.64
N LEU A 125 -2.90 1.12 -5.62
CA LEU A 125 -1.62 1.64 -5.14
C LEU A 125 -0.68 0.46 -4.92
N ALA A 126 0.52 0.55 -5.45
CA ALA A 126 1.61 -0.35 -5.13
C ALA A 126 2.79 0.44 -4.56
N ALA A 127 3.38 -0.08 -3.49
CA ALA A 127 4.56 0.50 -2.90
C ALA A 127 5.55 -0.58 -2.47
N LEU A 128 6.82 -0.41 -2.86
CA LEU A 128 7.95 -1.17 -2.35
C LEU A 128 8.98 -0.18 -1.83
N GLY A 129 9.29 -0.24 -0.53
CA GLY A 129 10.29 0.59 0.12
C GLY A 129 11.67 -0.06 0.08
N ALA A 130 12.72 0.76 0.18
CA ALA A 130 14.10 0.30 0.32
C ALA A 130 14.33 -0.54 1.59
N ASP A 131 13.50 -0.37 2.62
CA ASP A 131 13.47 -1.17 3.84
C ASP A 131 12.83 -2.57 3.66
N GLY A 132 12.35 -2.87 2.45
CA GLY A 132 11.63 -4.11 2.13
C GLY A 132 10.15 -4.08 2.51
N GLY A 133 9.62 -2.96 2.99
CA GLY A 133 8.19 -2.78 3.21
C GLY A 133 7.44 -2.80 1.87
N ALA A 134 6.45 -3.68 1.74
CA ALA A 134 5.69 -3.88 0.51
C ALA A 134 4.19 -3.69 0.77
N ARG A 135 3.49 -3.04 -0.17
CA ARG A 135 2.05 -2.84 -0.13
C ARG A 135 1.47 -2.97 -1.53
N LEU A 136 0.33 -3.64 -1.62
CA LEU A 136 -0.52 -3.63 -2.80
C LEU A 136 -1.96 -3.41 -2.34
N LEU A 137 -2.59 -2.38 -2.87
CA LEU A 137 -3.99 -2.03 -2.65
C LEU A 137 -4.69 -2.07 -4.00
N LEU A 138 -5.78 -2.83 -4.08
CA LEU A 138 -6.67 -2.83 -5.24
C LEU A 138 -8.07 -2.41 -4.77
N LEU A 139 -8.65 -1.46 -5.50
CA LEU A 139 -10.02 -0.97 -5.36
C LEU A 139 -10.78 -1.43 -6.60
N PRO A 140 -11.54 -2.54 -6.51
CA PRO A 140 -12.43 -2.97 -7.56
C PRO A 140 -13.51 -1.92 -7.82
N HIS A 141 -13.88 -1.70 -9.09
CA HIS A 141 -14.95 -0.77 -9.45
C HIS A 141 -16.32 -1.17 -8.84
N ASP A 142 -16.55 -2.47 -8.60
CA ASP A 142 -17.74 -2.99 -7.91
C ASP A 142 -17.70 -2.86 -6.37
N GLY A 143 -16.58 -2.37 -5.82
CA GLY A 143 -16.49 -1.88 -4.45
C GLY A 143 -15.59 -2.69 -3.51
N GLY A 144 -15.35 -2.09 -2.34
CA GLY A 144 -14.50 -2.58 -1.27
C GLY A 144 -13.00 -2.55 -1.58
N LEU A 145 -12.21 -3.30 -0.81
CA LEU A 145 -10.75 -3.20 -0.84
C LEU A 145 -10.08 -4.57 -0.83
N LEU A 146 -9.01 -4.74 -1.62
CA LEU A 146 -8.03 -5.81 -1.44
C LEU A 146 -6.70 -5.24 -0.98
N LEU A 147 -6.10 -5.87 0.02
CA LEU A 147 -4.89 -5.40 0.67
C LEU A 147 -3.87 -6.51 0.85
N PHE A 148 -2.66 -6.23 0.39
CA PHE A 148 -1.43 -6.87 0.85
C PHE A 148 -0.59 -5.85 1.62
N THR A 149 -0.07 -6.28 2.76
CA THR A 149 1.05 -5.61 3.42
C THR A 149 2.06 -6.68 3.80
N GLY A 150 3.30 -6.53 3.35
CA GLY A 150 4.38 -7.45 3.65
C GLY A 150 5.65 -6.75 4.09
N GLU A 151 6.49 -7.49 4.79
CA GLU A 151 7.90 -7.13 5.00
C GLU A 151 8.76 -8.06 4.15
N ARG A 152 9.92 -7.58 3.67
CA ARG A 152 10.87 -8.33 2.85
C ARG A 152 10.29 -8.90 1.54
N ALA A 153 9.36 -8.17 0.92
CA ALA A 153 8.84 -8.45 -0.44
C ALA A 153 8.31 -9.90 -0.66
N GLY A 154 7.75 -10.56 0.37
CA GLY A 154 7.36 -11.99 0.36
C GLY A 154 6.23 -12.42 -0.58
N GLY A 155 6.01 -11.71 -1.68
CA GLY A 155 5.01 -11.99 -2.69
C GLY A 155 4.97 -10.93 -3.79
N LEU A 156 5.39 -9.68 -3.49
CA LEU A 156 5.47 -8.56 -4.42
C LEU A 156 6.90 -8.38 -4.94
N ALA A 157 7.09 -8.50 -6.25
CA ALA A 157 8.35 -8.27 -6.94
C ALA A 157 8.19 -7.09 -7.92
N VAL A 158 9.24 -6.27 -7.98
CA VAL A 158 9.32 -5.10 -8.86
C VAL A 158 10.62 -5.19 -9.66
N ALA A 159 10.56 -4.96 -10.96
CA ALA A 159 11.71 -4.97 -11.85
C ALA A 159 11.62 -3.85 -12.89
N THR A 160 12.73 -3.17 -13.15
CA THR A 160 12.83 -2.22 -14.27
C THR A 160 12.90 -2.99 -15.59
N THR A 161 12.09 -2.62 -16.57
CA THR A 161 11.99 -3.31 -17.89
C THR A 161 12.45 -2.43 -19.05
N GLY A 162 12.71 -1.16 -18.80
CA GLY A 162 13.21 -0.17 -19.75
C GLY A 162 13.34 1.19 -19.05
N PRO A 163 13.73 2.26 -19.77
CA PRO A 163 13.84 3.61 -19.19
C PRO A 163 12.50 4.06 -18.56
N GLY A 164 12.46 4.16 -17.23
CA GLY A 164 11.27 4.53 -16.45
C GLY A 164 10.15 3.48 -16.40
N ALA A 165 10.25 2.38 -17.15
CA ALA A 165 9.24 1.33 -17.20
C ALA A 165 9.48 0.27 -16.11
N VAL A 166 8.40 -0.13 -15.42
CA VAL A 166 8.46 -1.00 -14.25
C VAL A 166 7.45 -2.13 -14.37
N SER A 167 7.91 -3.36 -14.25
CA SER A 167 7.05 -4.54 -14.08
C SER A 167 6.83 -4.82 -12.61
N LEU A 168 5.57 -5.07 -12.26
CA LEU A 168 5.14 -5.46 -10.93
C LEU A 168 4.44 -6.82 -11.00
N CYS A 169 4.92 -7.75 -10.18
CA CYS A 169 4.35 -9.08 -10.05
C CYS A 169 4.01 -9.35 -8.58
N TYR A 170 2.79 -9.78 -8.31
CA TYR A 170 2.36 -10.26 -7.01
C TYR A 170 1.77 -11.65 -7.12
N ALA A 171 2.16 -12.56 -6.23
CA ALA A 171 1.48 -13.84 -6.07
C ALA A 171 1.36 -14.16 -4.59
N GLY A 172 0.13 -14.29 -4.09
CA GLY A 172 -0.11 -14.59 -2.68
C GLY A 172 -1.50 -14.21 -2.17
N PRO A 173 -1.70 -14.30 -0.85
CA PRO A 173 -2.97 -13.99 -0.22
C PRO A 173 -3.19 -12.48 -0.06
N LEU A 174 -4.36 -12.00 -0.50
CA LEU A 174 -4.86 -10.65 -0.21
C LEU A 174 -5.95 -10.71 0.87
N LEU A 175 -5.98 -9.69 1.73
CA LEU A 175 -7.11 -9.43 2.60
C LEU A 175 -8.18 -8.65 1.84
N ARG A 176 -9.34 -9.26 1.62
CA ARG A 176 -10.51 -8.66 0.99
C ARG A 176 -11.44 -8.12 2.07
N PHE A 177 -11.70 -6.82 2.04
CA PHE A 177 -12.74 -6.15 2.82
C PHE A 177 -13.96 -5.87 1.95
N PRO A 178 -15.19 -5.96 2.48
CA PRO A 178 -16.40 -5.67 1.71
C PRO A 178 -16.57 -4.17 1.40
N ASP A 179 -15.97 -3.29 2.19
CA ASP A 179 -15.97 -1.83 1.99
C ASP A 179 -14.55 -1.25 2.02
N THR A 180 -14.45 0.06 1.80
CA THR A 180 -13.18 0.81 1.72
C THR A 180 -12.83 1.55 3.01
N ARG A 181 -13.56 1.31 4.10
CA ARG A 181 -13.37 1.97 5.41
C ARG A 181 -12.85 1.05 6.53
N PRO A 182 -12.12 -0.05 6.27
CA PRO A 182 -11.72 -0.97 7.33
C PRO A 182 -10.74 -0.33 8.31
N PHE A 183 -10.10 0.80 7.98
CA PHE A 183 -9.13 1.45 8.86
C PHE A 183 -9.73 2.48 9.82
N LEU A 184 -11.03 2.79 9.68
CA LEU A 184 -11.73 3.62 10.67
C LEU A 184 -12.07 2.80 11.92
N ASP A 185 -12.54 1.56 11.71
CA ASP A 185 -12.77 0.54 12.74
C ASP A 185 -12.13 -0.77 12.27
N LEU A 186 -10.91 -1.02 12.73
CA LEU A 186 -10.10 -2.14 12.28
C LEU A 186 -10.64 -3.49 12.72
N GLU A 187 -11.18 -3.61 13.94
CA GLU A 187 -11.70 -4.90 14.41
C GLU A 187 -12.94 -5.29 13.62
N ARG A 188 -13.86 -4.35 13.38
CA ARG A 188 -15.02 -4.61 12.52
C ARG A 188 -14.60 -4.92 11.09
N GLY A 189 -13.65 -4.16 10.54
CA GLY A 189 -13.10 -4.42 9.21
C GLY A 189 -12.49 -5.82 9.10
N LEU A 190 -11.67 -6.24 10.08
CA LEU A 190 -11.08 -7.56 10.13
C LEU A 190 -12.15 -8.65 10.29
N ALA A 191 -13.14 -8.46 11.15
CA ALA A 191 -14.22 -9.44 11.35
C ALA A 191 -15.02 -9.69 10.06
N ALA A 192 -15.22 -8.65 9.24
CA ALA A 192 -15.92 -8.75 7.96
C ALA A 192 -15.01 -9.13 6.78
N GLY A 193 -13.69 -9.15 6.98
CA GLY A 193 -12.71 -9.47 5.96
C GLY A 193 -12.68 -10.96 5.61
N ARG A 194 -11.99 -11.29 4.52
CA ARG A 194 -11.64 -12.67 4.16
C ARG A 194 -10.31 -12.70 3.42
N ILE A 195 -9.64 -13.84 3.41
CA ILE A 195 -8.44 -14.04 2.58
C ILE A 195 -8.87 -14.58 1.21
N VAL A 196 -8.31 -14.01 0.15
CA VAL A 196 -8.45 -14.47 -1.23
C VAL A 196 -7.08 -14.71 -1.84
N ASP A 197 -6.99 -15.70 -2.73
CA ASP A 197 -5.75 -15.93 -3.49
C ASP A 197 -5.71 -14.96 -4.68
N ALA A 198 -4.56 -14.32 -4.87
CA ALA A 198 -4.36 -13.38 -5.96
C ALA A 198 -3.05 -13.60 -6.71
N GLU A 199 -3.12 -13.38 -8.02
CA GLU A 199 -1.96 -13.22 -8.87
C GLU A 199 -2.13 -11.93 -9.67
N VAL A 200 -1.18 -11.00 -9.55
CA VAL A 200 -1.22 -9.72 -10.25
C VAL A 200 0.06 -9.58 -11.05
N ARG A 201 -0.07 -9.30 -12.33
CA ARG A 201 1.05 -8.98 -13.22
C ARG A 201 0.69 -7.71 -13.94
N MET A 202 1.52 -6.70 -13.83
CA MET A 202 1.27 -5.43 -14.51
C MET A 202 2.57 -4.75 -14.88
N THR A 203 2.53 -3.96 -15.95
CA THR A 203 3.68 -3.17 -16.41
C THR A 203 3.26 -1.71 -16.50
N PHE A 204 3.94 -0.87 -15.74
CA PHE A 204 3.91 0.57 -15.90
C PHE A 204 4.83 0.96 -17.06
N THR A 205 4.29 1.74 -17.99
CA THR A 205 5.02 2.35 -19.10
C THR A 205 4.87 3.87 -19.03
N PRO A 206 5.96 4.63 -18.87
CA PRO A 206 5.91 6.09 -18.85
C PRO A 206 5.47 6.62 -20.22
N ALA A 207 4.66 7.68 -20.23
CA ALA A 207 4.22 8.32 -21.47
C ALA A 207 5.38 9.03 -22.19
N HIS A 208 6.41 9.44 -21.44
CA HIS A 208 7.53 10.23 -21.94
C HIS A 208 8.86 9.64 -21.43
N ALA A 209 9.34 8.59 -22.10
CA ALA A 209 10.63 7.98 -21.76
C ALA A 209 11.78 8.96 -22.06
N GLY A 210 12.58 9.30 -21.06
CA GLY A 210 13.82 10.08 -21.21
C GLY A 210 13.72 11.60 -20.96
N SER A 211 12.58 12.13 -20.53
CA SER A 211 12.50 13.47 -19.96
C SER A 211 12.75 13.42 -18.44
N GLU A 212 12.91 14.58 -17.79
CA GLU A 212 13.06 14.71 -16.32
C GLU A 212 11.89 14.09 -15.51
N ALA A 213 10.88 13.51 -16.16
CA ALA A 213 9.77 12.87 -15.48
C ALA A 213 9.13 11.73 -16.30
N GLY A 214 9.53 10.50 -15.95
CA GLY A 214 8.75 9.30 -16.23
C GLY A 214 7.59 9.09 -15.25
N GLU A 215 7.11 10.14 -14.57
CA GLU A 215 6.11 10.00 -13.51
C GLU A 215 4.74 9.59 -14.07
N PHE A 216 4.25 10.20 -15.16
CA PHE A 216 2.96 9.83 -15.76
C PHE A 216 3.10 8.76 -16.85
N GLY A 217 2.11 7.87 -16.92
CA GLY A 217 2.07 6.81 -17.92
C GLY A 217 0.81 5.96 -17.84
N SER A 218 0.94 4.72 -18.28
CA SER A 218 -0.14 3.73 -18.24
C SER A 218 0.33 2.46 -17.57
N VAL A 219 -0.62 1.74 -16.98
CA VAL A 219 -0.43 0.38 -16.51
C VAL A 219 -1.29 -0.54 -17.35
N ALA A 220 -0.71 -1.65 -17.80
CA ALA A 220 -1.44 -2.74 -18.45
C ALA A 220 -1.05 -4.08 -17.83
N GLY A 221 -1.98 -5.03 -17.77
CA GLY A 221 -1.70 -6.38 -17.28
C GLY A 221 -2.93 -7.18 -16.89
N THR A 222 -2.76 -8.10 -15.95
CA THR A 222 -3.78 -9.04 -15.51
C THR A 222 -3.84 -9.14 -13.99
N VAL A 223 -5.06 -9.22 -13.47
CA VAL A 223 -5.37 -9.50 -12.07
C VAL A 223 -6.19 -10.80 -12.03
N ALA A 224 -5.66 -11.82 -11.36
CA ALA A 224 -6.37 -13.04 -11.04
C ALA A 224 -6.82 -12.99 -9.57
N LEU A 225 -8.12 -13.12 -9.29
CA LEU A 225 -8.68 -13.16 -7.95
C LEU A 225 -9.60 -14.38 -7.84
N ASP A 226 -9.35 -15.25 -6.86
CA ASP A 226 -10.11 -16.49 -6.65
C ASP A 226 -10.29 -17.31 -7.95
N GLY A 227 -9.25 -17.34 -8.80
CA GLY A 227 -9.23 -18.07 -10.07
C GLY A 227 -9.91 -17.35 -11.25
N ARG A 228 -10.49 -16.16 -11.06
CA ARG A 228 -11.01 -15.33 -12.16
C ARG A 228 -9.94 -14.36 -12.64
N HIS A 229 -9.64 -14.40 -13.93
CA HIS A 229 -8.68 -13.50 -14.57
C HIS A 229 -9.39 -12.30 -15.19
N VAL A 230 -8.83 -11.12 -14.96
CA VAL A 230 -9.34 -9.85 -15.45
C VAL A 230 -8.18 -9.04 -16.03
N GLU A 231 -8.34 -8.54 -17.25
CA GLU A 231 -7.40 -7.60 -17.84
C GLU A 231 -7.56 -6.22 -17.21
N LEU A 232 -6.43 -5.53 -17.04
CA LEU A 232 -6.36 -4.19 -16.49
C LEU A 232 -5.65 -3.29 -17.49
N SER A 233 -6.26 -2.14 -17.76
CA SER A 233 -5.59 -0.99 -18.38
C SER A 233 -6.02 0.27 -17.64
N ALA A 234 -5.06 1.08 -17.21
CA ALA A 234 -5.30 2.24 -16.35
C ALA A 234 -4.29 3.35 -16.62
N THR A 235 -4.69 4.60 -16.33
CA THR A 235 -3.72 5.69 -16.21
C THR A 235 -2.93 5.50 -14.93
N ALA A 236 -1.66 5.91 -14.94
CA ALA A 236 -0.77 5.65 -13.82
C ALA A 236 0.21 6.79 -13.57
N PHE A 237 0.63 6.85 -12.32
CA PHE A 237 1.56 7.83 -11.80
C PHE A 237 2.58 7.14 -10.88
N ALA A 238 3.87 7.27 -11.22
CA ALA A 238 5.00 6.79 -10.45
C ALA A 238 5.64 7.95 -9.69
N GLU A 239 5.94 7.72 -8.41
CA GLU A 239 6.67 8.66 -7.55
C GLU A 239 8.00 8.04 -7.13
N ASP A 240 9.07 8.82 -7.21
CA ASP A 240 10.39 8.40 -6.76
C ASP A 240 10.48 8.32 -5.24
N ASP A 241 9.81 9.23 -4.52
CA ASP A 241 9.92 9.28 -3.06
C ASP A 241 8.71 9.91 -2.35
N GLU A 242 8.64 9.67 -1.03
CA GLU A 242 7.62 10.30 -0.19
C GLU A 242 7.93 11.78 0.05
N ARG A 243 7.07 12.66 -0.46
CA ARG A 243 7.24 14.11 -0.26
C ARG A 243 6.90 14.54 1.18
N PRO A 244 7.85 15.12 1.95
CA PRO A 244 7.60 15.59 3.31
C PRO A 244 6.92 16.97 3.28
N GLY A 245 5.67 17.05 3.74
CA GLY A 245 4.94 18.32 3.89
C GLY A 245 4.35 18.89 2.58
N PRO A 246 3.69 20.06 2.61
CA PRO A 246 3.12 20.76 3.79
C PRO A 246 2.11 19.92 4.58
N TRP A 247 1.70 20.38 5.78
CA TRP A 247 0.55 19.84 6.52
C TRP A 247 -0.25 20.99 7.16
N PRO A 248 -1.59 20.98 7.15
CA PRO A 248 -2.46 20.10 6.37
C PRO A 248 -2.27 20.29 4.85
N ARG A 249 -2.56 19.25 4.06
CA ARG A 249 -2.31 19.26 2.61
C ARG A 249 -3.35 18.53 1.79
N LEU A 250 -3.36 18.88 0.50
CA LEU A 250 -3.91 18.11 -0.60
C LEU A 250 -2.79 17.71 -1.56
N ARG A 251 -2.80 16.45 -2.02
CA ARG A 251 -2.02 16.00 -3.17
C ARG A 251 -2.96 15.51 -4.25
N ALA A 252 -2.61 15.74 -5.49
CA ALA A 252 -3.35 15.27 -6.64
C ALA A 252 -2.38 14.79 -7.73
N ALA A 253 -2.66 13.64 -8.32
CA ALA A 253 -2.02 13.13 -9.52
C ALA A 253 -3.15 12.71 -10.47
N LEU A 254 -3.48 13.57 -11.44
CA LEU A 254 -4.71 13.48 -12.24
C LEU A 254 -4.39 13.53 -13.73
N GLN A 255 -4.89 12.57 -14.50
CA GLN A 255 -4.98 12.72 -15.95
C GLN A 255 -6.21 13.59 -16.27
N LEU A 256 -6.00 14.80 -16.80
CA LEU A 256 -7.08 15.75 -17.08
C LEU A 256 -7.71 15.50 -18.45
N ASP A 257 -6.88 15.22 -19.45
CA ASP A 257 -7.28 14.84 -20.80
C ASP A 257 -6.28 13.85 -21.40
N ARG A 258 -6.35 13.54 -22.70
CA ARG A 258 -5.44 12.56 -23.34
C ARG A 258 -3.96 12.97 -23.36
N THR A 259 -3.68 14.25 -23.18
CA THR A 259 -2.35 14.88 -23.36
C THR A 259 -1.89 15.69 -22.15
N THR A 260 -2.80 15.97 -21.22
CA THR A 260 -2.56 16.81 -20.04
C THR A 260 -2.73 16.01 -18.75
N ALA A 261 -1.72 16.06 -17.89
CA ALA A 261 -1.77 15.51 -16.55
C ALA A 261 -1.26 16.52 -15.51
N LEU A 262 -1.82 16.49 -14.31
CA LEU A 262 -1.51 17.39 -13.21
C LEU A 262 -0.92 16.60 -12.04
N SER A 263 0.29 16.98 -11.62
CA SER A 263 0.88 16.59 -10.33
C SER A 263 0.91 17.82 -9.43
N LEU A 264 0.25 17.75 -8.27
CA LEU A 264 0.09 18.87 -7.36
C LEU A 264 0.27 18.40 -5.91
N THR A 265 0.97 19.21 -5.13
CA THR A 265 0.97 19.18 -3.67
C THR A 265 0.72 20.61 -3.18
N LEU A 266 -0.36 20.79 -2.43
CA LEU A 266 -0.85 22.07 -1.94
C LEU A 266 -1.00 22.02 -0.42
N GLY A 267 -0.43 23.00 0.27
CA GLY A 267 -0.71 23.26 1.68
C GLY A 267 -2.08 23.90 1.83
N LEU A 268 -2.96 23.28 2.61
CA LEU A 268 -4.34 23.76 2.79
C LEU A 268 -4.43 25.05 3.62
N ALA A 269 -3.34 25.44 4.30
CA ALA A 269 -3.18 26.76 4.92
C ALA A 269 -2.80 27.87 3.90
N GLY A 270 -2.62 27.53 2.62
CA GLY A 270 -2.43 28.50 1.52
C GLY A 270 -1.02 29.03 1.34
N GLN A 271 0.01 28.41 1.93
CA GLN A 271 1.38 28.96 1.94
C GLN A 271 2.40 28.20 1.09
N GLU A 272 2.10 26.97 0.69
CA GLU A 272 3.04 26.12 -0.05
C GLU A 272 2.35 25.42 -1.21
N VAL A 273 2.92 25.53 -2.40
CA VAL A 273 2.47 24.81 -3.59
C VAL A 273 3.69 24.28 -4.35
N THR A 274 3.62 23.03 -4.74
CA THR A 274 4.61 22.41 -5.64
C THR A 274 3.89 21.48 -6.60
N GLY A 275 4.39 21.38 -7.81
CA GLY A 275 3.74 20.58 -8.83
C GLY A 275 4.06 21.06 -10.23
N PHE A 276 3.50 20.35 -11.19
CA PHE A 276 3.62 20.67 -12.59
C PHE A 276 2.38 20.20 -13.35
N LEU A 277 2.13 20.85 -14.47
CA LEU A 277 1.27 20.37 -15.52
C LEU A 277 2.15 19.72 -16.59
N CYS A 278 1.94 18.43 -16.84
CA CYS A 278 2.58 17.72 -17.95
C CYS A 278 1.70 17.86 -19.18
N ARG A 279 2.23 18.44 -20.26
CA ARG A 279 1.56 18.57 -21.55
C ARG A 279 2.46 18.04 -22.64
N ALA A 280 2.01 16.96 -23.28
CA ALA A 280 2.74 16.33 -24.40
C ALA A 280 4.25 16.16 -24.11
N GLY A 281 4.61 15.74 -22.90
CA GLY A 281 5.98 15.50 -22.47
C GLY A 281 6.75 16.69 -21.94
N ARG A 282 6.10 17.86 -21.84
CA ARG A 282 6.71 19.07 -21.27
C ARG A 282 6.08 19.41 -19.93
N HIS A 283 6.92 19.72 -18.95
CA HIS A 283 6.49 20.12 -17.62
C HIS A 283 6.43 21.64 -17.53
N VAL A 284 5.27 22.15 -17.15
CA VAL A 284 5.06 23.55 -16.81
C VAL A 284 4.83 23.63 -15.30
N GLY A 285 5.74 24.28 -14.58
CA GLY A 285 5.66 24.37 -13.13
C GLY A 285 4.39 25.08 -12.65
N VAL A 286 3.79 24.58 -11.58
CA VAL A 286 2.68 25.25 -10.89
C VAL A 286 3.23 26.42 -10.07
N THR A 287 2.66 27.61 -10.23
CA THR A 287 3.07 28.84 -9.53
C THR A 287 2.12 29.21 -8.40
N ALA A 288 0.83 28.88 -8.52
CA ALA A 288 -0.16 29.07 -7.46
C ALA A 288 -1.24 27.98 -7.56
N ALA A 289 -1.84 27.60 -6.44
CA ALA A 289 -3.03 26.77 -6.45
C ALA A 289 -3.93 27.04 -5.24
N ARG A 290 -5.22 26.80 -5.41
CA ARG A 290 -6.23 26.80 -4.34
C ARG A 290 -7.11 25.57 -4.48
N ALA A 291 -7.56 25.05 -3.34
CA ALA A 291 -8.48 23.93 -3.30
C ALA A 291 -9.68 24.27 -2.41
N SER A 292 -10.87 23.99 -2.91
CA SER A 292 -12.08 23.91 -2.10
C SER A 292 -12.42 22.44 -1.88
N LEU A 293 -12.45 22.00 -0.62
CA LEU A 293 -12.75 20.62 -0.25
C LEU A 293 -14.25 20.42 0.02
N GLY A 294 -14.67 19.15 0.02
CA GLY A 294 -16.00 18.74 0.44
C GLY A 294 -16.22 18.89 1.95
N PRO A 295 -17.35 18.38 2.48
CA PRO A 295 -17.64 18.45 3.90
C PRO A 295 -16.57 17.72 4.74
N PRO A 296 -16.31 18.10 6.01
CA PRO A 296 -15.28 17.47 6.84
C PRO A 296 -15.39 15.95 6.99
N ALA A 297 -16.61 15.40 6.91
CA ALA A 297 -16.84 13.96 6.93
C ALA A 297 -16.33 13.25 5.67
N ALA A 298 -16.37 13.91 4.50
CA ALA A 298 -16.01 13.41 3.18
C ALA A 298 -15.28 14.50 2.36
N PRO A 299 -14.04 14.85 2.74
CA PRO A 299 -13.29 15.99 2.19
C PRO A 299 -13.00 15.88 0.69
N LEU A 300 -12.97 14.65 0.16
CA LEU A 300 -12.67 14.36 -1.25
C LEU A 300 -13.93 14.03 -2.06
N GLU A 301 -15.13 14.10 -1.46
CA GLU A 301 -16.40 13.86 -2.14
C GLU A 301 -16.54 14.76 -3.38
N ARG A 302 -16.19 16.04 -3.21
CA ARG A 302 -16.07 17.01 -4.28
C ARG A 302 -14.95 17.98 -3.94
N VAL A 303 -14.01 18.15 -4.86
CA VAL A 303 -12.89 19.08 -4.74
C VAL A 303 -12.84 19.95 -5.99
N THR A 304 -12.69 21.25 -5.82
CA THR A 304 -12.39 22.17 -6.91
C THR A 304 -10.96 22.64 -6.78
N LEU A 305 -10.16 22.47 -7.84
CA LEU A 305 -8.78 22.92 -7.91
C LEU A 305 -8.67 24.10 -8.87
N GLU A 306 -8.21 25.24 -8.38
CA GLU A 306 -7.79 26.36 -9.20
C GLU A 306 -6.26 26.36 -9.24
N VAL A 307 -5.66 26.21 -10.41
CA VAL A 307 -4.21 26.08 -10.58
C VAL A 307 -3.71 27.11 -11.58
N GLU A 308 -2.69 27.88 -11.19
CA GLU A 308 -1.93 28.77 -12.07
C GLU A 308 -0.57 28.13 -12.37
N VAL A 309 -0.16 28.17 -13.63
CA VAL A 309 1.12 27.63 -14.09
C VAL A 309 2.03 28.73 -14.61
N ALA A 310 3.33 28.43 -14.73
CA ALA A 310 4.30 29.33 -15.32
C ALA A 310 3.84 29.82 -16.70
N GLY A 311 3.83 31.14 -16.90
CA GLY A 311 3.21 31.78 -18.07
C GLY A 311 1.84 32.41 -17.79
N GLY A 312 1.29 32.26 -16.58
CA GLY A 312 0.08 32.95 -16.11
C GLY A 312 -1.24 32.30 -16.54
N GLU A 313 -1.17 31.14 -17.18
CA GLU A 313 -2.36 30.35 -17.50
C GLU A 313 -2.99 29.82 -16.22
N ARG A 314 -4.33 29.83 -16.18
CA ARG A 314 -5.14 29.29 -15.10
C ARG A 314 -6.05 28.19 -15.60
N ILE A 315 -6.07 27.08 -14.87
CA ILE A 315 -6.99 25.95 -15.07
C ILE A 315 -7.85 25.75 -13.83
N CYS A 316 -9.09 25.34 -14.05
CA CYS A 316 -10.00 24.92 -13.00
C CYS A 316 -10.36 23.45 -13.25
N VAL A 317 -10.27 22.62 -12.22
CA VAL A 317 -10.52 21.18 -12.32
C VAL A 317 -11.51 20.79 -11.24
N GLU A 318 -12.62 20.16 -11.63
CA GLU A 318 -13.54 19.53 -10.68
C GLU A 318 -13.16 18.08 -10.49
N VAL A 319 -13.03 17.66 -9.24
CA VAL A 319 -12.56 16.32 -8.86
C VAL A 319 -13.58 15.69 -7.91
N SER A 320 -13.93 14.44 -8.13
CA SER A 320 -14.83 13.69 -7.24
C SER A 320 -14.26 12.30 -6.95
N ALA A 321 -14.26 11.91 -5.68
CA ALA A 321 -13.85 10.57 -5.28
C ALA A 321 -14.80 9.51 -5.83
N VAL A 322 -14.23 8.49 -6.48
CA VAL A 322 -14.93 7.26 -6.90
C VAL A 322 -14.76 6.19 -5.84
N HIS A 323 -13.54 6.05 -5.31
CA HIS A 323 -13.24 5.14 -4.21
C HIS A 323 -12.43 5.86 -3.14
N GLU A 324 -12.99 6.02 -1.95
CA GLU A 324 -12.30 6.63 -0.81
C GLU A 324 -11.72 5.58 0.14
N LEU A 325 -10.48 5.79 0.56
CA LEU A 325 -9.76 5.02 1.56
C LEU A 325 -9.31 5.94 2.71
N PRO A 326 -10.18 6.19 3.70
CA PRO A 326 -9.80 6.94 4.88
C PRO A 326 -8.91 6.08 5.80
N VAL A 327 -7.78 6.65 6.21
CA VAL A 327 -6.85 6.07 7.17
C VAL A 327 -6.54 7.08 8.26
N VAL A 328 -6.11 6.59 9.41
CA VAL A 328 -5.57 7.47 10.46
C VAL A 328 -4.10 7.12 10.66
N ARG A 329 -3.25 8.12 10.54
CA ARG A 329 -1.80 8.01 10.74
C ARG A 329 -1.42 8.71 12.03
N SER A 330 -0.66 8.03 12.87
CA SER A 330 -0.01 8.68 14.02
C SER A 330 1.31 9.29 13.54
N ARG A 331 1.29 10.59 13.23
CA ARG A 331 2.51 11.37 12.95
C ARG A 331 2.68 12.38 14.08
N GLY A 332 3.61 12.11 14.98
CA GLY A 332 3.84 12.96 16.15
C GLY A 332 2.81 12.74 17.28
N PRO A 333 2.51 13.78 18.09
CA PRO A 333 1.73 13.64 19.33
C PRO A 333 0.23 13.40 19.09
N ALA A 334 -0.28 13.75 17.90
CA ALA A 334 -1.69 13.62 17.54
C ALA A 334 -1.89 12.65 16.37
N ALA A 335 -3.03 11.95 16.37
CA ALA A 335 -3.45 11.14 15.25
C ALA A 335 -4.05 12.04 14.16
N VAL A 336 -3.64 11.85 12.92
CA VAL A 336 -4.07 12.64 11.77
C VAL A 336 -4.88 11.75 10.83
N ARG A 337 -6.07 12.21 10.45
CA ARG A 337 -6.85 11.58 9.38
C ARG A 337 -6.21 11.93 8.03
N VAL A 338 -6.05 10.92 7.19
CA VAL A 338 -5.66 11.06 5.79
C VAL A 338 -6.66 10.29 4.96
N VAL A 339 -7.22 10.92 3.94
CA VAL A 339 -8.13 10.29 2.99
C VAL A 339 -7.41 10.18 1.67
N PHE A 340 -7.27 8.96 1.17
CA PHE A 340 -6.81 8.69 -0.21
C PHE A 340 -8.05 8.41 -1.05
N ALA A 341 -8.10 8.89 -2.28
CA ALA A 341 -9.18 8.55 -3.18
C ALA A 341 -8.69 8.35 -4.61
N ALA A 342 -9.21 7.31 -5.28
CA ALA A 342 -9.21 7.25 -6.73
C ALA A 342 -10.32 8.19 -7.21
N CYS A 343 -9.98 9.14 -8.08
CA CYS A 343 -10.83 10.27 -8.42
C CYS A 343 -11.14 10.32 -9.90
N ALA A 344 -12.38 10.72 -10.21
CA ALA A 344 -12.77 11.17 -11.53
C ALA A 344 -12.67 12.70 -11.62
N VAL A 345 -12.60 13.21 -12.85
CA VAL A 345 -12.46 14.63 -13.18
C VAL A 345 -13.61 15.09 -14.07
N ASP A 346 -14.09 16.32 -13.87
CA ASP A 346 -15.06 17.05 -14.70
C ASP A 346 -16.33 16.24 -15.03
N GLY A 347 -16.90 15.59 -14.00
CA GLY A 347 -18.15 14.84 -14.10
C GLY A 347 -18.04 13.46 -14.76
N SER A 348 -16.83 13.02 -15.13
CA SER A 348 -16.59 11.63 -15.53
C SER A 348 -16.96 10.66 -14.40
N ARG A 349 -17.36 9.43 -14.76
CA ARG A 349 -17.53 8.32 -13.80
C ARG A 349 -16.30 7.44 -13.68
N THR A 350 -15.36 7.55 -14.61
CA THR A 350 -14.15 6.73 -14.63
C THR A 350 -13.06 7.43 -13.84
N PRO A 351 -12.43 6.76 -12.86
CA PRO A 351 -11.31 7.34 -12.15
C PRO A 351 -10.11 7.49 -13.10
N VAL A 352 -9.48 8.66 -13.06
CA VAL A 352 -8.37 9.06 -13.96
C VAL A 352 -7.11 9.46 -13.19
N GLY A 353 -7.17 9.40 -11.86
CA GLY A 353 -6.05 9.68 -11.00
C GLY A 353 -6.38 9.53 -9.52
N TRP A 354 -5.54 10.11 -8.68
CA TRP A 354 -5.64 10.00 -7.24
C TRP A 354 -5.53 11.35 -6.54
N CYS A 355 -6.27 11.48 -5.44
CA CYS A 355 -6.10 12.57 -4.48
C CYS A 355 -5.79 12.04 -3.08
N GLU A 356 -5.02 12.81 -2.31
CA GLU A 356 -4.75 12.59 -0.88
C GLU A 356 -5.06 13.89 -0.13
N ALA A 357 -6.03 13.89 0.80
CA ALA A 357 -6.25 14.98 1.74
C ALA A 357 -5.78 14.55 3.14
N GLY A 358 -4.96 15.35 3.80
CA GLY A 358 -4.39 14.99 5.10
C GLY A 358 -4.23 16.18 6.05
N GLY A 359 -4.39 15.93 7.35
CA GLY A 359 -4.30 16.98 8.38
C GLY A 359 -5.61 17.71 8.65
N ILE A 360 -6.72 17.15 8.17
CA ILE A 360 -8.08 17.68 8.23
C ILE A 360 -8.87 17.22 9.45
#